data_AF-A0A368Y497-F1
#
_entry.id   AF-A0A368Y497-F1
#
_cell.length_a   1.000
_cell.length_b   1.000
_cell.length_c   1.000
_cell.angle_alpha   90.00
_cell.angle_beta   90.00
_cell.angle_gamma   90.00
#
_symmetry.space_group_name_H-M   'P 1'
#
loop_
_entity.id
_entity.type
_entity.pdbx_description
1 polymer ?
#
loop_
_entity_poly.entity_id
_entity_poly.type
_entity_poly.pdbx_seq_one_letter_code
_entity_poly.pdbx_strand_id
1 'polypeptide(L)'
;MKLLLHPAAKPVVFALCLLPFAWLTWGAFANTLGANPAEHLIRATGDWTLRFLCIVLAVSPLRVMAGWPALARFRRMLGVFCWFYGALHLLCYAWFDMGLDVPDIAADIAKRPFILVGFLGLVLLTLLAATSFNRAIKAMGARRWQALHKAVYLVAGLGILHFFWMRSGKNDFAEVAVYAAILGVLLGWRLWRRFSPAAATRRASAPARPRARG
;
A
#
# COMPACT_ATOMS: atom_id res chain seq x y z
N MET A 1 11.06 -23.22 -1.53
CA MET A 1 11.40 -22.24 -0.48
C MET A 1 12.82 -21.66 -0.58
N LYS A 2 13.82 -22.44 -1.02
CA LYS A 2 15.22 -21.98 -1.21
C LYS A 2 15.34 -20.71 -2.07
N LEU A 3 14.51 -20.56 -3.12
CA LEU A 3 14.50 -19.39 -4.00
C LEU A 3 14.15 -18.07 -3.28
N LEU A 4 13.16 -18.06 -2.39
CA LEU A 4 12.77 -16.85 -1.63
C LEU A 4 13.80 -16.43 -0.58
N LEU A 5 14.66 -17.36 -0.18
CA LEU A 5 15.74 -17.11 0.77
C LEU A 5 17.03 -16.67 0.10
N HIS A 6 17.18 -16.94 -1.21
CA HIS A 6 18.34 -16.58 -2.00
C HIS A 6 18.65 -15.07 -1.90
N PRO A 7 19.94 -14.66 -1.78
CA PRO A 7 20.32 -13.26 -1.69
C PRO A 7 19.76 -12.40 -2.84
N ALA A 8 19.78 -12.95 -4.06
CA ALA A 8 19.28 -12.27 -5.26
C ALA A 8 17.76 -12.07 -5.28
N ALA A 9 16.98 -12.76 -4.44
CA ALA A 9 15.52 -12.65 -4.45
C ALA A 9 15.03 -11.22 -4.15
N LYS A 10 15.72 -10.47 -3.29
CA LYS A 10 15.35 -9.08 -2.98
C LYS A 10 15.62 -8.15 -4.17
N PRO A 11 16.84 -8.11 -4.75
CA PRO A 11 17.11 -7.34 -5.96
C PRO A 11 16.18 -7.67 -7.13
N VAL A 12 15.88 -8.95 -7.36
CA VAL A 12 14.97 -9.37 -8.44
C VAL A 12 13.57 -8.82 -8.19
N VAL A 13 12.99 -9.01 -6.99
CA VAL A 13 11.65 -8.47 -6.70
C VAL A 13 11.66 -6.95 -6.75
N PHE A 14 12.73 -6.28 -6.33
CA PHE A 14 12.88 -4.83 -6.46
C PHE A 14 12.83 -4.38 -7.93
N ALA A 15 13.58 -5.05 -8.82
CA ALA A 15 13.57 -4.77 -10.25
C ALA A 15 12.18 -5.02 -10.86
N LEU A 16 11.52 -6.13 -10.49
CA LEU A 16 10.15 -6.41 -10.90
C LEU A 16 9.18 -5.31 -10.46
N CYS A 17 9.36 -4.74 -9.26
CA CYS A 17 8.53 -3.65 -8.78
C CYS A 17 8.75 -2.33 -9.54
N LEU A 18 9.90 -2.16 -10.22
CA LEU A 18 10.20 -1.00 -11.06
C LEU A 18 9.75 -1.15 -12.50
N LEU A 19 9.44 -2.36 -12.97
CA LEU A 19 9.01 -2.59 -14.36
C LEU A 19 7.83 -1.70 -14.77
N PRO A 20 6.78 -1.51 -13.96
CA PRO A 20 5.70 -0.63 -14.36
C PRO A 20 6.11 0.82 -14.54
N PHE A 21 6.96 1.33 -13.65
CA PHE A 21 7.54 2.66 -13.80
C PHE A 21 8.35 2.77 -15.10
N ALA A 22 9.24 1.81 -15.36
CA ALA A 22 10.04 1.79 -16.58
C ALA A 22 9.18 1.72 -17.85
N TRP A 23 8.11 0.93 -17.83
CA TRP A 23 7.15 0.83 -18.93
C TRP A 23 6.42 2.15 -19.18
N LEU A 24 5.91 2.79 -18.12
CA LEU A 24 5.22 4.07 -18.23
C LEU A 24 6.16 5.18 -18.72
N THR A 25 7.40 5.23 -18.22
CA THR A 25 8.39 6.20 -18.71
C THR A 25 8.74 5.96 -20.16
N TRP A 26 8.95 4.70 -20.56
CA TRP A 26 9.22 4.35 -21.95
C TRP A 26 8.06 4.77 -22.85
N GLY A 27 6.83 4.43 -22.47
CA GLY A 27 5.65 4.78 -23.25
C GLY A 27 5.45 6.28 -23.40
N ALA A 28 5.81 7.08 -22.38
CA ALA A 28 5.77 8.53 -22.45
C ALA A 28 6.77 9.07 -23.49
N PHE A 29 8.00 8.58 -23.53
CA PHE A 29 9.00 8.99 -24.54
C PHE A 29 8.71 8.44 -25.94
N ALA A 30 8.19 7.23 -26.03
CA ALA A 30 7.84 6.57 -27.28
C ALA A 30 6.48 7.02 -27.86
N ASN A 31 5.77 7.93 -27.19
CA ASN A 31 4.43 8.39 -27.56
C ASN A 31 3.41 7.24 -27.74
N THR A 32 3.50 6.19 -26.92
CA THR A 32 2.62 5.01 -27.01
C THR A 32 1.50 4.98 -25.96
N LEU A 33 1.33 6.06 -25.17
CA LEU A 33 0.31 6.12 -24.10
C LEU A 33 -1.07 6.58 -24.59
N GLY A 34 -1.23 6.78 -25.90
CA GLY A 34 -2.49 7.20 -26.52
C GLY A 34 -2.69 8.71 -26.53
N ALA A 35 -3.93 9.14 -26.77
CA ALA A 35 -4.26 10.54 -27.04
C ALA A 35 -4.09 11.48 -25.83
N ASN A 36 -4.23 10.96 -24.60
CA ASN A 36 -4.04 11.74 -23.37
C ASN A 36 -3.00 11.07 -22.46
N PRO A 37 -1.69 11.24 -22.75
CA PRO A 37 -0.62 10.58 -22.01
C PRO A 37 -0.56 11.04 -20.53
N ALA A 38 -0.89 12.30 -20.24
CA ALA A 38 -0.93 12.83 -18.88
C ALA A 38 -1.98 12.12 -18.02
N GLU A 39 -3.22 12.05 -18.50
CA GLU A 39 -4.29 11.33 -17.79
C GLU A 39 -3.95 9.84 -17.65
N HIS A 40 -3.35 9.22 -18.67
CA HIS A 40 -2.91 7.83 -18.60
C HIS A 40 -1.88 7.61 -17.47
N LEU A 41 -0.86 8.48 -17.37
CA LEU A 41 0.16 8.40 -16.32
C LEU A 41 -0.47 8.57 -14.92
N ILE A 42 -1.35 9.56 -14.74
CA ILE A 42 -2.05 9.80 -13.47
C ILE A 42 -2.85 8.55 -13.09
N ARG A 43 -3.68 8.02 -14.00
CA ARG A 43 -4.50 6.83 -13.71
C ARG A 43 -3.64 5.59 -13.43
N ALA A 44 -2.67 5.30 -14.29
CA ALA A 44 -1.85 4.09 -14.17
C ALA A 44 -1.03 4.07 -12.88
N THR A 45 -0.46 5.20 -12.46
CA THR A 45 0.30 5.30 -11.20
C THR A 45 -0.60 5.14 -9.97
N GLY A 46 -1.85 5.63 -10.04
CA GLY A 46 -2.89 5.35 -9.04
C GLY A 46 -3.24 3.86 -8.96
N ASP A 47 -3.45 3.20 -10.10
CA ASP A 47 -3.73 1.77 -10.16
C ASP A 47 -2.58 0.94 -9.58
N TRP A 48 -1.33 1.28 -9.91
CA TRP A 48 -0.16 0.60 -9.34
C TRP A 48 -0.05 0.79 -7.84
N THR A 49 -0.41 1.97 -7.31
CA THR A 49 -0.51 2.20 -5.87
C THR A 49 -1.48 1.21 -5.22
N LEU A 50 -2.68 1.05 -5.78
CA LEU A 50 -3.71 0.15 -5.26
C LEU A 50 -3.30 -1.33 -5.39
N ARG A 51 -2.65 -1.71 -6.49
CA ARG A 51 -2.08 -3.05 -6.69
C ARG A 51 -1.01 -3.37 -5.64
N PHE A 52 -0.07 -2.44 -5.38
CA PHE A 52 0.93 -2.63 -4.35
C PHE A 52 0.34 -2.69 -2.94
N LEU A 53 -0.73 -1.93 -2.68
CA LEU A 53 -1.48 -2.02 -1.43
C LEU A 53 -2.10 -3.42 -1.24
N CYS A 54 -2.70 -3.98 -2.28
CA CYS A 54 -3.21 -5.35 -2.27
C CYS A 54 -2.09 -6.36 -2.05
N ILE A 55 -0.97 -6.24 -2.79
CA ILE A 55 0.20 -7.12 -2.69
C ILE A 55 0.77 -7.12 -1.26
N VAL A 56 1.01 -5.95 -0.66
CA VAL A 56 1.57 -5.86 0.69
C VAL A 56 0.61 -6.42 1.74
N LEU A 57 -0.71 -6.25 1.55
CA LEU A 57 -1.72 -6.85 2.41
C LEU A 57 -1.89 -8.36 2.18
N ALA A 58 -1.56 -8.90 1.00
CA ALA A 58 -1.56 -10.34 0.72
C ALA A 58 -0.39 -11.09 1.36
N VAL A 59 0.73 -10.42 1.66
CA VAL A 59 1.91 -11.06 2.29
C VAL A 59 1.55 -11.81 3.58
N SER A 60 0.69 -11.24 4.43
CA SER A 60 0.32 -11.86 5.71
C SER A 60 -0.48 -13.16 5.56
N PRO A 61 -1.59 -13.20 4.79
CA PRO A 61 -2.33 -14.44 4.53
C PRO A 61 -1.49 -15.49 3.82
N LEU A 62 -0.75 -15.13 2.77
CA LEU A 62 0.10 -16.08 2.04
C LEU A 62 1.15 -16.72 2.94
N ARG A 63 1.78 -15.93 3.81
CA ARG A 63 2.76 -16.45 4.78
C ARG A 63 2.17 -17.52 5.70
N VAL A 64 0.90 -17.38 6.09
CA VAL A 64 0.25 -18.26 7.07
C VAL A 64 -0.41 -19.45 6.38
N MET A 65 -1.18 -19.21 5.32
CA MET A 65 -1.96 -20.24 4.63
C MET A 65 -1.09 -21.13 3.74
N ALA A 66 -0.16 -20.54 2.98
CA ALA A 66 0.75 -21.28 2.12
C ALA A 66 2.00 -21.78 2.87
N GLY A 67 2.16 -21.41 4.16
CA GLY A 67 3.33 -21.79 4.95
C GLY A 67 4.65 -21.19 4.46
N TRP A 68 4.62 -19.97 3.89
CA TRP A 68 5.80 -19.31 3.30
C TRP A 68 6.35 -18.19 4.21
N PRO A 69 7.02 -18.48 5.35
CA PRO A 69 7.52 -17.49 6.30
C PRO A 69 8.48 -16.47 5.65
N ALA A 70 9.23 -16.90 4.64
CA ALA A 70 10.19 -16.08 3.90
C ALA A 70 9.56 -14.83 3.27
N LEU A 71 8.27 -14.83 2.94
CA LEU A 71 7.60 -13.65 2.36
C LEU A 71 7.65 -12.41 3.26
N ALA A 72 7.78 -12.59 4.58
CA ALA A 72 7.86 -11.48 5.53
C ALA A 72 9.03 -10.52 5.22
N ARG A 73 10.13 -11.01 4.63
CA ARG A 73 11.31 -10.19 4.31
C ARG A 73 11.05 -9.14 3.23
N PHE A 74 10.03 -9.33 2.39
CA PHE A 74 9.70 -8.44 1.27
C PHE A 74 8.66 -7.40 1.66
N ARG A 75 7.90 -7.61 2.75
CA ARG A 75 6.77 -6.76 3.14
C ARG A 75 7.13 -5.28 3.23
N ARG A 76 8.27 -4.96 3.84
CA ARG A 76 8.74 -3.58 3.98
C ARG A 76 9.00 -2.94 2.61
N MET A 77 9.74 -3.65 1.76
CA MET A 77 10.08 -3.17 0.40
C MET A 77 8.81 -2.94 -0.43
N LEU A 78 7.87 -3.89 -0.41
CA LEU A 78 6.59 -3.77 -1.11
C LEU A 78 5.74 -2.59 -0.59
N GLY A 79 5.77 -2.34 0.73
CA GLY A 79 5.11 -1.18 1.33
C GLY A 79 5.73 0.15 0.90
N VAL A 80 7.06 0.21 0.77
CA VAL A 80 7.74 1.41 0.23
C VAL A 80 7.40 1.61 -1.25
N PHE A 81 7.29 0.54 -2.05
CA PHE A 81 6.80 0.68 -3.44
C PHE A 81 5.35 1.16 -3.51
N CYS A 82 4.47 0.72 -2.60
CA CYS A 82 3.12 1.27 -2.49
C CYS A 82 3.14 2.78 -2.28
N TRP A 83 4.01 3.29 -1.41
CA TRP A 83 4.19 4.73 -1.23
C TRP A 83 4.83 5.40 -2.46
N PHE A 84 5.84 4.79 -3.07
CA PHE A 84 6.53 5.31 -4.24
C PHE A 84 5.56 5.58 -5.40
N TYR A 85 4.69 4.61 -5.74
CA TYR A 85 3.68 4.80 -6.78
C TYR A 85 2.63 5.83 -6.38
N GLY A 86 2.29 5.93 -5.09
CA GLY A 86 1.36 6.96 -4.59
C GLY A 86 1.94 8.37 -4.66
N ALA A 87 3.24 8.51 -4.36
CA ALA A 87 3.96 9.77 -4.50
C ALA A 87 4.10 10.16 -5.98
N LEU A 88 4.38 9.18 -6.85
CA LEU A 88 4.41 9.38 -8.29
C LEU A 88 3.03 9.81 -8.82
N HIS A 89 1.95 9.21 -8.31
CA HIS A 89 0.59 9.61 -8.65
C HIS A 89 0.30 11.07 -8.30
N LEU A 90 0.65 11.50 -7.08
CA LEU A 90 0.55 12.91 -6.70
C LEU A 90 1.43 13.79 -7.58
N LEU A 91 2.66 13.36 -7.90
CA LEU A 91 3.58 14.11 -8.75
C LEU A 91 3.01 14.28 -10.16
N CYS A 92 2.43 13.24 -10.76
CA CYS A 92 1.79 13.32 -12.07
C CYS A 92 0.62 14.30 -12.05
N TYR A 93 -0.24 14.26 -11.04
CA TYR A 93 -1.32 15.23 -10.87
C TYR A 93 -0.78 16.67 -10.69
N ALA A 94 0.14 16.85 -9.74
CA ALA A 94 0.71 18.15 -9.42
C ALA A 94 1.42 18.77 -10.63
N TRP A 95 2.13 17.96 -11.41
CA TRP A 95 2.80 18.43 -12.61
C TRP A 95 1.81 18.68 -13.74
N PHE A 96 1.08 17.66 -14.18
CA PHE A 96 0.35 17.74 -15.44
C PHE A 96 -0.97 18.50 -15.34
N ASP A 97 -1.70 18.38 -14.24
CA ASP A 97 -3.01 19.03 -14.08
C ASP A 97 -2.88 20.43 -13.45
N MET A 98 -1.84 20.65 -12.63
CA MET A 98 -1.69 21.89 -11.84
C MET A 98 -0.43 22.70 -12.17
N GLY A 99 0.44 22.22 -13.08
CA GLY A 99 1.65 22.96 -13.47
C GLY A 99 2.67 23.16 -12.35
N LEU A 100 2.58 22.39 -11.26
CA LEU A 100 3.33 22.54 -10.01
C LEU A 100 3.03 23.83 -9.22
N ASP A 101 1.90 24.49 -9.49
CA ASP A 101 1.44 25.66 -8.73
C ASP A 101 0.88 25.22 -7.36
N VAL A 102 1.62 25.52 -6.29
CA VAL A 102 1.28 25.06 -4.93
C VAL A 102 -0.05 25.66 -4.42
N PRO A 103 -0.32 26.97 -4.58
CA PRO A 103 -1.64 27.54 -4.28
C PRO A 103 -2.80 26.80 -4.95
N ASP A 104 -2.72 26.55 -6.26
CA ASP A 104 -3.79 25.88 -7.00
C ASP A 104 -3.96 24.42 -6.58
N ILE A 105 -2.85 23.70 -6.36
CA ILE A 105 -2.86 22.34 -5.81
C ILE A 105 -3.60 22.32 -4.47
N ALA A 106 -3.26 23.22 -3.55
CA ALA A 106 -3.87 23.26 -2.22
C ALA A 106 -5.37 23.57 -2.29
N ALA A 107 -5.76 24.53 -3.13
CA ALA A 107 -7.15 24.90 -3.34
C ALA A 107 -7.95 23.73 -3.95
N ASP A 108 -7.38 23.02 -4.93
CA ASP A 108 -8.04 21.91 -5.61
C ASP A 108 -8.20 20.68 -4.69
N ILE A 109 -7.17 20.34 -3.91
CA ILE A 109 -7.23 19.29 -2.87
C ILE A 109 -8.35 19.60 -1.87
N ALA A 110 -8.45 20.84 -1.39
CA ALA A 110 -9.47 21.23 -0.42
C ALA A 110 -10.88 21.22 -1.01
N LYS A 111 -11.02 21.63 -2.28
CA LYS A 111 -12.31 21.76 -2.96
C LYS A 111 -12.89 20.42 -3.42
N ARG A 112 -12.05 19.44 -3.76
CA ARG A 112 -12.49 18.16 -4.36
C ARG A 112 -12.40 17.01 -3.34
N PRO A 113 -13.53 16.50 -2.81
CA PRO A 113 -13.53 15.45 -1.79
C PRO A 113 -12.76 14.18 -2.20
N PHE A 114 -12.82 13.79 -3.48
CA PHE A 114 -12.08 12.61 -3.93
C PHE A 114 -10.57 12.83 -3.86
N ILE A 115 -10.06 14.01 -4.25
CA ILE A 115 -8.64 14.33 -4.16
C ILE A 115 -8.21 14.39 -2.69
N LEU A 116 -9.00 15.03 -1.84
CA LEU A 116 -8.73 15.10 -0.40
C LEU A 116 -8.56 13.71 0.22
N VAL A 117 -9.46 12.77 -0.08
CA VAL A 117 -9.37 11.38 0.42
C VAL A 117 -8.10 10.69 -0.06
N GLY A 118 -7.75 10.85 -1.34
CA GLY A 118 -6.51 10.32 -1.91
C GLY A 118 -5.26 10.90 -1.22
N PHE A 119 -5.24 12.21 -1.03
CA PHE A 119 -4.17 12.94 -0.35
C PHE A 119 -4.00 12.48 1.11
N LEU A 120 -5.10 12.34 1.87
CA LEU A 120 -5.06 11.79 3.23
C LEU A 120 -4.48 10.37 3.26
N GLY A 121 -4.84 9.53 2.28
CA GLY A 121 -4.25 8.21 2.09
C GLY A 121 -2.73 8.28 1.88
N LEU A 122 -2.27 9.21 1.04
CA LEU A 122 -0.85 9.42 0.77
C LEU A 122 -0.09 9.96 1.97
N VAL A 123 -0.68 10.87 2.76
CA VAL A 123 -0.09 11.34 4.02
C VAL A 123 0.17 10.17 4.97
N LEU A 124 -0.83 9.29 5.15
CA LEU A 124 -0.66 8.09 5.97
C LEU A 124 0.41 7.14 5.40
N LEU A 125 0.41 6.89 4.08
CA LEU A 125 1.46 6.10 3.44
C LEU A 125 2.86 6.71 3.65
N THR A 126 2.97 8.03 3.63
CA THR A 126 4.22 8.75 3.85
C THR A 126 4.73 8.55 5.28
N LEU A 127 3.85 8.63 6.29
CA LEU A 127 4.22 8.31 7.67
C LEU A 127 4.69 6.86 7.84
N LEU A 128 4.04 5.92 7.15
CA LEU A 128 4.42 4.50 7.16
C LEU A 128 5.77 4.27 6.47
N ALA A 129 6.01 4.89 5.31
CA ALA A 129 7.27 4.81 4.58
C ALA A 129 8.42 5.46 5.36
N ALA A 130 8.20 6.66 5.92
CA ALA A 130 9.16 7.38 6.75
C ALA A 130 9.54 6.62 8.03
N THR A 131 8.73 5.66 8.47
CA THR A 131 9.02 4.81 9.64
C THR A 131 9.39 3.36 9.26
N SER A 132 9.71 3.12 7.98
CA SER A 132 10.05 1.80 7.44
C SER A 132 11.56 1.48 7.48
N PHE A 133 12.30 1.93 8.50
CA PHE A 133 13.72 1.58 8.69
C PHE A 133 14.04 1.22 10.15
N ASN A 134 15.15 0.52 10.36
CA ASN A 134 15.46 -0.09 11.66
C ASN A 134 15.65 0.95 12.78
N ARG A 135 16.25 2.11 12.49
CA ARG A 135 16.41 3.20 13.47
C ARG A 135 15.07 3.74 13.95
N ALA A 136 14.09 3.97 13.06
CA ALA A 136 12.75 4.44 13.44
C ALA A 136 12.01 3.43 14.34
N ILE A 137 12.12 2.13 14.03
CA ILE A 137 11.52 1.06 14.85
C ILE A 137 12.12 1.05 16.26
N LYS A 138 13.45 1.19 16.36
CA LYS A 138 14.15 1.27 17.65
C LYS A 138 13.75 2.52 18.44
N ALA A 139 13.69 3.68 17.79
CA ALA A 139 13.36 4.95 18.43
C ALA A 139 11.91 5.02 18.95
N MET A 140 10.93 4.56 18.17
CA MET A 140 9.52 4.59 18.58
C MET A 140 9.12 3.44 19.51
N GLY A 141 9.89 2.35 19.49
CA GLY A 141 9.53 1.08 20.10
C GLY A 141 8.53 0.27 19.26
N ALA A 142 8.68 -1.05 19.30
CA ALA A 142 7.92 -1.97 18.45
C ALA A 142 6.39 -1.83 18.59
N ARG A 143 5.87 -1.56 19.80
CA ARG A 143 4.43 -1.45 20.05
C ARG A 143 3.81 -0.24 19.36
N ARG A 144 4.44 0.94 19.46
CA ARG A 144 3.96 2.18 18.81
C ARG A 144 4.11 2.08 17.29
N TRP A 145 5.24 1.55 16.81
CA TRP A 145 5.46 1.29 15.39
C TRP A 145 4.38 0.38 14.79
N GLN A 146 4.04 -0.71 15.49
CA GLN A 146 2.96 -1.62 15.07
C GLN A 146 1.59 -0.94 15.07
N ALA A 147 1.30 -0.08 16.05
CA ALA A 147 0.05 0.68 16.10
C ALA A 147 -0.06 1.64 14.90
N LEU A 148 0.99 2.41 14.61
CA LEU A 148 1.06 3.29 13.44
C LEU A 148 0.85 2.50 12.15
N HIS A 149 1.54 1.37 11.98
CA HIS A 149 1.43 0.56 10.76
C HIS A 149 0.07 -0.14 10.58
N LYS A 150 -0.82 -0.13 11.57
CA LYS A 150 -2.22 -0.54 11.37
C LYS A 150 -3.02 0.51 10.57
N ALA A 151 -2.53 1.73 10.45
CA ALA A 151 -3.14 2.76 9.59
C ALA A 151 -3.20 2.32 8.12
N VAL A 152 -2.41 1.32 7.69
CA VAL A 152 -2.54 0.71 6.35
C VAL A 152 -3.94 0.18 6.06
N TYR A 153 -4.70 -0.22 7.09
CA TYR A 153 -6.09 -0.66 6.91
C TYR A 153 -7.04 0.51 6.65
N LEU A 154 -6.77 1.67 7.26
CA LEU A 154 -7.47 2.90 6.93
C LEU A 154 -7.11 3.36 5.52
N VAL A 155 -5.83 3.29 5.13
CA VAL A 155 -5.38 3.56 3.76
C VAL A 155 -6.11 2.67 2.74
N ALA A 156 -6.34 1.40 3.05
CA ALA A 156 -7.13 0.52 2.18
C ALA A 156 -8.57 1.01 1.97
N GLY A 157 -9.24 1.48 3.02
CA GLY A 157 -10.56 2.09 2.90
C GLY A 157 -10.54 3.40 2.12
N LEU A 158 -9.61 4.30 2.43
CA LEU A 158 -9.45 5.57 1.73
C LEU A 158 -9.12 5.37 0.25
N GLY A 159 -8.25 4.41 -0.08
CA GLY A 159 -7.89 4.09 -1.46
C GLY A 159 -9.08 3.61 -2.29
N ILE A 160 -9.93 2.74 -1.75
CA ILE A 160 -11.16 2.32 -2.42
C ILE A 160 -12.15 3.47 -2.54
N LEU A 161 -12.33 4.29 -1.51
CA LEU A 161 -13.23 5.44 -1.55
C LEU A 161 -12.79 6.47 -2.60
N HIS A 162 -11.50 6.79 -2.64
CA HIS A 162 -10.89 7.65 -3.65
C HIS A 162 -11.14 7.11 -5.06
N PHE A 163 -10.86 5.81 -5.28
CA PHE A 163 -11.04 5.17 -6.57
C PHE A 163 -12.51 5.09 -7.01
N PHE A 164 -13.41 4.80 -6.08
CA PHE A 164 -14.86 4.77 -6.29
C PHE A 164 -15.39 6.13 -6.75
N TRP A 165 -15.08 7.21 -6.03
CA TRP A 165 -15.57 8.54 -6.41
C TRP A 165 -15.02 9.02 -7.75
N MET A 166 -13.75 8.72 -8.05
CA MET A 166 -13.16 9.05 -9.35
C MET A 166 -13.90 8.35 -10.51
N ARG A 167 -14.27 7.08 -10.33
CA ARG A 167 -14.96 6.29 -11.36
C ARG A 167 -16.47 6.52 -11.42
N SER A 168 -17.08 7.01 -10.34
CA SER A 168 -18.52 7.26 -10.24
C SER A 168 -19.05 8.21 -11.32
N GLY A 169 -18.26 9.23 -11.70
CA GLY A 169 -18.66 10.17 -12.76
C GLY A 169 -18.80 9.54 -14.15
N LYS A 170 -18.26 8.33 -14.37
CA LYS A 170 -18.35 7.58 -15.64
C LYS A 170 -19.15 6.28 -15.51
N ASN A 171 -19.79 6.01 -14.37
CA ASN A 171 -20.49 4.76 -14.05
C ASN A 171 -19.66 3.47 -14.28
N ASP A 172 -18.33 3.56 -14.11
CA ASP A 172 -17.39 2.46 -14.38
C ASP A 172 -16.92 1.80 -13.07
N PHE A 173 -17.72 0.88 -12.54
CA PHE A 173 -17.50 0.31 -11.21
C PHE A 173 -16.83 -1.08 -11.20
N ALA A 174 -16.56 -1.65 -12.37
CA ALA A 174 -16.07 -3.03 -12.46
C ALA A 174 -14.73 -3.22 -11.74
N GLU A 175 -13.75 -2.37 -12.06
CA GLU A 175 -12.44 -2.41 -11.40
C GLU A 175 -12.53 -2.11 -9.90
N VAL A 176 -13.38 -1.14 -9.52
CA VAL A 176 -13.60 -0.77 -8.12
C VAL A 176 -14.10 -1.97 -7.31
N ALA A 177 -15.09 -2.68 -7.84
CA ALA A 177 -15.65 -3.87 -7.21
C ALA A 177 -14.60 -4.97 -7.02
N VAL A 178 -13.73 -5.20 -8.00
CA VAL A 178 -12.64 -6.19 -7.91
C VAL A 178 -11.67 -5.85 -6.79
N TYR A 179 -11.14 -4.62 -6.73
CA TYR A 179 -10.21 -4.24 -5.67
C TYR A 179 -10.88 -4.19 -4.30
N ALA A 180 -12.14 -3.75 -4.22
CA ALA A 180 -12.92 -3.77 -2.98
C ALA A 180 -13.12 -5.21 -2.47
N ALA A 181 -13.42 -6.16 -3.36
CA ALA A 181 -13.53 -7.58 -3.03
C ALA A 181 -12.19 -8.16 -2.54
N ILE A 182 -11.08 -7.90 -3.26
CA ILE A 182 -9.74 -8.37 -2.86
C ILE A 182 -9.38 -7.84 -1.48
N LEU A 183 -9.50 -6.53 -1.24
CA LEU A 183 -9.20 -5.93 0.05
C LEU A 183 -10.17 -6.43 1.14
N GLY A 184 -11.45 -6.57 0.82
CA GLY A 184 -12.47 -7.13 1.70
C GLY A 184 -12.10 -8.54 2.18
N VAL A 185 -11.70 -9.43 1.28
CA VAL A 185 -11.23 -10.78 1.61
C VAL A 185 -9.96 -10.74 2.46
N LEU A 186 -8.97 -9.92 2.08
CA LEU A 186 -7.70 -9.80 2.80
C LEU A 186 -7.88 -9.26 4.22
N LEU A 187 -8.77 -8.29 4.43
CA LEU A 187 -9.08 -7.73 5.74
C LEU A 187 -10.00 -8.64 6.55
N GLY A 188 -11.00 -9.26 5.90
CA GLY A 188 -11.89 -10.25 6.50
C GLY A 188 -11.13 -11.45 7.06
N TRP A 189 -10.16 -11.98 6.32
CA TRP A 189 -9.27 -13.05 6.80
C TRP A 189 -8.53 -12.67 8.09
N ARG A 190 -8.10 -11.41 8.23
CA ARG A 190 -7.43 -10.93 9.45
C ARG A 190 -8.38 -10.85 10.65
N LEU A 191 -9.61 -10.39 10.42
CA LEU A 191 -10.64 -10.34 11.45
C LEU A 191 -11.00 -11.75 11.91
N TRP A 192 -11.29 -12.65 10.97
CA TRP A 192 -11.58 -14.05 11.26
C TRP A 192 -10.48 -14.70 12.11
N ARG A 193 -9.19 -14.54 11.74
CA ARG A 193 -8.07 -15.08 12.53
C ARG A 193 -7.91 -14.45 13.90
N ARG A 194 -8.32 -13.19 14.09
CA ARG A 194 -8.28 -12.53 15.40
C ARG A 194 -9.33 -13.09 16.35
N PHE A 195 -10.49 -13.48 15.81
CA PHE A 195 -11.60 -14.02 16.58
C PHE A 195 -11.65 -15.57 16.61
N SER A 196 -10.80 -16.26 15.83
CA SER A 196 -10.75 -17.72 15.79
C SER A 196 -10.29 -18.32 17.14
N PRO A 197 -10.98 -19.36 17.67
CA PRO A 197 -10.68 -19.99 18.97
C PRO A 197 -9.24 -20.48 19.12
N ALA A 198 -8.61 -20.98 18.05
CA ALA A 198 -7.23 -21.45 18.06
C ALA A 198 -6.20 -20.36 18.45
N ALA A 199 -6.51 -19.08 18.24
CA ALA A 199 -5.68 -17.97 18.70
C ALA A 199 -5.86 -17.67 20.19
N ALA A 200 -7.04 -17.97 20.75
CA ALA A 200 -7.34 -17.83 22.18
C ALA A 200 -6.65 -18.94 23.00
N THR A 201 -6.68 -20.20 22.52
CA THR A 201 -6.05 -21.34 23.19
C THR A 201 -4.53 -21.15 23.33
N ARG A 202 -3.86 -20.64 22.30
CA ARG A 202 -2.41 -20.38 22.31
C ARG A 202 -1.99 -19.20 23.19
N ARG A 203 -2.93 -18.31 23.53
CA ARG A 203 -2.72 -17.18 24.44
C ARG A 203 -2.95 -17.58 25.89
N ALA A 204 -3.84 -18.55 26.14
CA ALA A 204 -4.07 -19.17 27.43
C ALA A 204 -2.94 -20.13 27.85
N SER A 205 -2.27 -20.77 26.89
CA SER A 205 -1.16 -21.71 27.14
C SER A 205 0.23 -21.03 27.18
N ALA A 206 0.32 -19.70 27.18
CA ALA A 206 1.59 -18.99 27.32
C ALA A 206 2.02 -19.06 28.80
N PRO A 207 3.23 -19.58 29.12
CA PRO A 207 3.65 -19.72 30.51
C PRO A 207 3.64 -18.34 31.19
N ALA A 208 3.03 -18.28 32.38
CA ALA A 208 3.02 -17.08 33.20
C ALA A 208 4.48 -16.62 33.41
N ARG A 209 4.78 -15.37 33.04
CA ARG A 209 6.09 -14.76 33.33
C ARG A 209 6.36 -14.96 34.84
N PRO A 210 7.53 -15.46 35.25
CA PRO A 210 7.88 -15.48 36.65
C PRO A 210 7.81 -14.04 37.16
N ARG A 211 6.99 -13.79 38.19
CA ARG A 211 7.07 -12.54 38.96
C ARG A 211 8.50 -12.50 39.50
N ALA A 212 9.29 -11.52 39.05
CA ALA A 212 10.56 -11.21 39.67
C ALA A 212 10.28 -10.92 41.15
N ARG A 213 10.74 -11.81 42.04
CA ARG A 213 10.93 -11.53 43.45
C ARG A 213 12.33 -10.95 43.58
N GLY A 214 12.45 -9.81 44.26
CA GLY A 214 13.70 -9.09 44.50
C GLY A 214 13.44 -7.60 44.51
#